data_AF-A0A382AQD7-F1
#
_entry.id   AF-A0A382AQD7-F1
#
_cell.length_a   1.000
_cell.length_b   1.000
_cell.length_c   1.000
_cell.angle_alpha   90.00
_cell.angle_beta   90.00
_cell.angle_gamma   90.00
#
_symmetry.space_group_name_H-M   'P 1'
#
loop_
_entity.id
_entity.type
_entity.pdbx_description
1 polymer ?
#
loop_
_entity_poly.entity_id
_entity_poly.type
_entity_poly.pdbx_seq_one_letter_code
_entity_poly.pdbx_strand_id
1 'polypeptide(L)'
;MDEETATQPPRDNMLPFAAGMFVIAIAVYALFYSTDQTLRSKDGGWEVTFTTNQIGAPVLQLSLPSKGIENCSVIFNGEKLPPDFKPVTTNLVTPTQLPESVPFGQWFYADLTYLPGVVTFN
;
A
#
# COMPACT_ATOMS: atom_id res chain seq x y z
N MET A 1 43.76 -35.75 -32.86
CA MET A 1 42.70 -35.61 -31.83
C MET A 1 43.26 -34.56 -30.91
N ASP A 2 43.04 -33.30 -31.30
CA ASP A 2 43.71 -32.16 -30.68
C ASP A 2 42.97 -31.81 -29.40
N GLU A 3 43.67 -31.94 -28.29
CA GLU A 3 43.15 -31.66 -26.95
C GLU A 3 43.11 -30.15 -26.77
N GLU A 4 41.92 -29.58 -26.95
CA GLU A 4 41.66 -28.15 -26.81
C GLU A 4 41.93 -27.75 -25.35
N THR A 5 43.11 -27.18 -25.10
CA THR A 5 43.53 -26.78 -23.76
C THR A 5 42.74 -25.54 -23.37
N ALA A 6 41.65 -25.72 -22.62
CA ALA A 6 40.83 -24.61 -22.16
C ALA A 6 41.65 -23.67 -21.26
N THR A 7 42.00 -22.50 -21.78
CA THR A 7 42.77 -21.48 -21.05
C THR A 7 41.94 -20.98 -19.87
N GLN A 8 42.30 -21.40 -18.65
CA GLN A 8 41.65 -20.92 -17.45
C GLN A 8 41.94 -19.42 -17.26
N PRO A 9 40.91 -18.56 -17.06
CA PRO A 9 41.14 -17.13 -16.92
C PRO A 9 42.00 -16.83 -15.67
N PRO A 10 42.91 -15.83 -15.71
CA PRO A 10 43.76 -15.46 -14.59
C PRO A 10 42.93 -15.10 -13.35
N ARG A 11 43.21 -15.77 -12.22
CA ARG A 11 42.47 -15.59 -10.95
C ARG A 11 42.57 -14.17 -10.37
N ASP A 12 43.65 -13.46 -10.68
CA ASP A 12 43.93 -12.12 -10.14
C ASP A 12 42.91 -11.05 -10.59
N ASN A 13 42.16 -11.32 -11.67
CA ASN A 13 41.11 -10.42 -12.17
C ASN A 13 39.71 -10.74 -11.64
N MET A 14 39.53 -11.81 -10.86
CA MET A 14 38.20 -12.26 -10.42
C MET A 14 37.63 -11.41 -9.28
N LEU A 15 38.46 -11.02 -8.32
CA LEU A 15 38.02 -10.22 -7.18
C LEU A 15 37.53 -8.80 -7.54
N PRO A 16 38.27 -8.00 -8.36
CA PRO A 16 37.75 -6.70 -8.79
C PRO A 16 36.52 -6.82 -9.69
N PHE A 17 36.45 -7.86 -10.53
CA PHE A 17 35.25 -8.14 -11.33
C PHE A 17 34.04 -8.47 -10.45
N ALA A 18 34.18 -9.39 -9.50
CA ALA A 18 33.11 -9.77 -8.58
C ALA A 18 32.65 -8.57 -7.73
N ALA A 19 33.58 -7.77 -7.22
CA ALA A 19 33.26 -6.54 -6.50
C ALA A 19 32.50 -5.53 -7.39
N GLY A 20 32.93 -5.35 -8.64
CA GLY A 20 32.22 -4.50 -9.61
C GLY A 20 30.80 -4.98 -9.87
N MET A 21 30.62 -6.28 -10.10
CA MET A 21 29.30 -6.88 -10.30
C MET A 21 28.40 -6.77 -9.06
N PHE A 22 28.97 -6.92 -7.86
CA PHE A 22 28.25 -6.74 -6.60
C PHE A 22 27.74 -5.31 -6.44
N VAL A 23 28.57 -4.31 -6.74
CA VAL A 23 28.16 -2.89 -6.69
C VAL A 23 27.05 -2.60 -7.71
N ILE A 24 27.18 -3.13 -8.94
CA ILE A 24 26.13 -3.01 -9.96
C ILE A 24 24.82 -3.65 -9.48
N ALA A 25 24.88 -4.84 -8.88
CA ALA A 25 23.70 -5.52 -8.36
C ALA A 25 22.98 -4.69 -7.28
N ILE A 26 23.72 -4.08 -6.36
CA ILE A 26 23.15 -3.17 -5.34
C ILE A 26 22.52 -1.95 -6.00
N ALA A 27 23.21 -1.32 -6.96
CA ALA A 27 22.69 -0.12 -7.63
C ALA A 27 21.39 -0.41 -8.38
N VAL A 28 21.34 -1.53 -9.11
CA VAL A 28 20.14 -2.03 -9.78
C VAL A 28 19.03 -2.28 -8.77
N TYR A 29 19.31 -3.05 -7.71
CA TYR A 29 18.33 -3.34 -6.67
C TYR A 29 17.74 -2.05 -6.06
N ALA A 30 18.58 -1.10 -5.67
CA ALA A 30 18.15 0.16 -5.07
C ALA A 30 17.26 0.98 -6.03
N LEU A 31 17.62 1.03 -7.32
CA LEU A 31 16.84 1.75 -8.33
C LEU A 31 15.46 1.11 -8.54
N PHE A 32 15.40 -0.21 -8.71
CA PHE A 32 14.13 -0.90 -8.90
C PHE A 32 13.26 -0.85 -7.64
N TYR A 33 13.84 -1.08 -6.47
CA TYR A 33 13.12 -1.03 -5.20
C TYR A 33 12.56 0.37 -4.93
N SER A 34 13.35 1.42 -5.10
CA SER A 34 12.87 2.80 -4.89
C SER A 34 11.78 3.19 -5.88
N THR A 35 11.90 2.76 -7.15
CA THR A 35 10.88 3.01 -8.18
C THR A 35 9.58 2.30 -7.82
N ASP A 36 9.64 1.01 -7.46
CA ASP A 36 8.46 0.26 -7.04
C ASP A 36 7.81 0.88 -5.81
N GLN A 37 8.60 1.17 -4.77
CA GLN A 37 8.11 1.81 -3.55
C GLN A 37 7.39 3.14 -3.84
N THR A 38 7.91 3.93 -4.79
CA THR A 38 7.27 5.18 -5.23
C THR A 38 5.96 4.91 -5.97
N LEU A 39 5.93 3.95 -6.88
CA LEU A 39 4.72 3.58 -7.61
C LEU A 39 3.62 3.08 -6.67
N ARG A 40 3.99 2.35 -5.62
CA ARG A 40 3.06 1.82 -4.61
C ARG A 40 2.38 2.92 -3.81
N SER A 41 3.06 4.04 -3.53
CA SER A 41 2.54 5.09 -2.65
C SER A 41 2.09 6.38 -3.33
N LYS A 42 2.41 6.58 -4.63
CA LYS A 42 2.24 7.88 -5.32
C LYS A 42 0.84 8.50 -5.25
N ASP A 43 -0.20 7.68 -5.23
CA ASP A 43 -1.59 8.17 -5.26
C ASP A 43 -2.16 8.32 -3.83
N GLY A 44 -1.49 7.85 -2.79
CA GLY A 44 -2.02 7.88 -1.42
C GLY A 44 -3.27 7.00 -1.23
N GLY A 45 -3.59 6.68 0.03
CA GLY A 45 -4.73 5.83 0.35
C GLY A 45 -6.06 6.58 0.37
N TRP A 46 -7.14 5.80 0.48
CA TRP A 46 -8.47 6.34 0.77
C TRP A 46 -8.49 7.01 2.15
N GLU A 47 -8.99 8.24 2.20
CA GLU A 47 -9.34 8.92 3.44
C GLU A 47 -10.79 8.60 3.78
N VAL A 48 -10.99 7.96 4.93
CA VAL A 48 -12.29 7.47 5.38
C VAL A 48 -12.63 8.15 6.70
N THR A 49 -13.76 8.86 6.74
CA THR A 49 -14.30 9.45 7.96
C THR A 49 -15.60 8.78 8.34
N PHE A 50 -15.59 8.14 9.51
CA PHE A 50 -16.78 7.62 10.17
C PHE A 50 -17.39 8.76 10.98
N THR A 51 -18.62 9.15 10.67
CA THR A 51 -19.31 10.26 11.34
C THR A 51 -20.83 10.00 11.43
N THR A 52 -21.57 10.98 11.89
CA THR A 52 -23.03 10.97 11.97
C THR A 52 -23.61 12.20 11.29
N ASN A 53 -24.83 12.08 10.76
CA ASN A 53 -25.59 13.24 10.29
C ASN A 53 -26.36 13.94 11.45
N GLN A 54 -27.09 15.00 11.12
CA GLN A 54 -27.88 15.81 12.06
C GLN A 54 -29.00 15.03 12.77
N ILE A 55 -29.42 13.89 12.21
CA ILE A 55 -30.51 13.03 12.72
C ILE A 55 -29.94 11.82 13.47
N GLY A 56 -28.61 11.69 13.58
CA GLY A 56 -27.95 10.59 14.28
C GLY A 56 -27.67 9.35 13.42
N ALA A 57 -27.89 9.39 12.11
CA ALA A 57 -27.63 8.26 11.23
C ALA A 57 -26.12 8.13 10.92
N PRO A 58 -25.56 6.91 10.89
CA PRO A 58 -24.17 6.68 10.49
C PRO A 58 -23.88 7.20 9.08
N VAL A 59 -22.74 7.85 8.93
CA VAL A 59 -22.25 8.37 7.65
C VAL A 59 -20.79 7.96 7.48
N LEU A 60 -20.49 7.37 6.32
CA LEU A 60 -19.13 7.13 5.87
C LEU A 60 -18.79 8.18 4.81
N GLN A 61 -17.84 9.05 5.09
CA GLN A 61 -17.31 10.00 4.13
C GLN A 61 -15.99 9.48 3.56
N LEU A 62 -15.84 9.58 2.24
CA LEU A 62 -14.74 9.04 1.46
C LEU A 62 -14.12 10.16 0.63
N SER A 63 -12.80 10.27 0.71
CA SER A 63 -12.00 11.19 -0.09
C SER A 63 -10.77 10.48 -0.65
N LEU A 64 -10.36 10.88 -1.85
CA LEU A 64 -9.09 10.54 -2.49
C LEU A 64 -8.50 11.83 -3.11
N PRO A 65 -7.78 12.63 -2.31
CA PRO A 65 -7.30 13.95 -2.74
C PRO A 65 -6.40 13.91 -3.99
N SER A 66 -5.59 12.87 -4.15
CA SER A 66 -4.67 12.71 -5.30
C SER A 66 -5.38 12.62 -6.65
N LYS A 67 -6.68 12.27 -6.65
CA LYS A 67 -7.52 12.19 -7.85
C LYS A 67 -8.64 13.25 -7.86
N GLY A 68 -8.63 14.18 -6.89
CA GLY A 68 -9.66 15.21 -6.76
C GLY A 68 -11.05 14.66 -6.39
N ILE A 69 -11.12 13.46 -5.81
CA ILE A 69 -12.36 12.90 -5.28
C ILE A 69 -12.47 13.36 -3.84
N GLU A 70 -13.51 14.11 -3.49
CA GLU A 70 -13.67 14.69 -2.16
C GLU A 70 -15.11 14.58 -1.68
N ASN A 71 -15.27 14.32 -0.38
CA ASN A 71 -16.56 14.40 0.34
C ASN A 71 -17.67 13.49 -0.24
N CYS A 72 -17.31 12.35 -0.84
CA CYS A 72 -18.28 11.33 -1.20
C CYS A 72 -18.88 10.77 0.08
N SER A 73 -20.21 10.68 0.19
CA SER A 73 -20.86 10.22 1.43
C SER A 73 -21.79 9.04 1.18
N VAL A 74 -21.73 8.08 2.09
CA VAL A 74 -22.66 6.96 2.19
C VAL A 74 -23.39 7.10 3.51
N ILE A 75 -24.72 7.21 3.45
CA ILE A 75 -25.59 7.36 4.63
C ILE A 75 -26.31 6.05 4.87
N PHE A 76 -26.16 5.49 6.07
CA PHE A 76 -26.79 4.23 6.46
C PHE A 76 -28.11 4.52 7.18
N ASN A 77 -29.18 4.68 6.40
CA ASN A 77 -30.50 4.97 6.96
C ASN A 77 -31.07 3.77 7.72
N GLY A 78 -31.56 4.02 8.94
CA GLY A 78 -32.14 2.98 9.80
C GLY A 78 -31.13 2.22 10.65
N GLU A 79 -29.83 2.40 10.40
CA GLU A 79 -28.77 1.85 11.23
C GLU A 79 -28.55 2.68 12.50
N LYS A 80 -28.03 2.04 13.54
CA LYS A 80 -27.74 2.68 14.84
C LYS A 80 -26.25 2.62 15.12
N LEU A 81 -25.73 3.74 15.62
CA LEU A 81 -24.36 3.81 16.10
C LEU A 81 -24.22 3.12 17.47
N PRO A 82 -23.04 2.56 17.77
CA PRO A 82 -22.70 2.15 19.13
C PRO A 82 -22.85 3.31 20.14
N PRO A 83 -23.23 3.05 21.41
CA PRO A 83 -23.46 4.10 22.40
C PRO A 83 -22.23 5.00 22.67
N ASP A 84 -21.03 4.47 22.45
CA ASP A 84 -19.74 5.09 22.67
C ASP A 84 -19.07 5.60 21.38
N PHE A 85 -19.83 5.69 20.28
CA PHE A 85 -19.33 6.14 19.00
C PHE A 85 -18.66 7.52 19.08
N LYS A 86 -17.47 7.62 18.50
CA LYS A 86 -16.75 8.87 18.28
C LYS A 86 -16.38 8.97 16.80
N PRO A 87 -16.63 10.11 16.16
CA PRO A 87 -16.16 10.32 14.80
C PRO A 87 -14.65 10.12 14.70
N VAL A 88 -14.21 9.44 13.65
CA VAL A 88 -12.80 9.21 13.39
C VAL A 88 -12.53 9.29 11.90
N THR A 89 -11.42 9.92 11.57
CA THR A 89 -10.86 9.97 10.23
C THR A 89 -9.61 9.11 10.20
N THR A 90 -9.52 8.24 9.21
CA THR A 90 -8.36 7.38 8.99
C THR A 90 -7.91 7.45 7.53
N ASN A 91 -6.62 7.20 7.31
CA ASN A 91 -6.05 7.07 5.98
C ASN A 91 -5.56 5.63 5.80
N LEU A 92 -6.11 4.92 4.82
CA LEU A 92 -5.91 3.49 4.62
C LEU A 92 -4.72 3.22 3.70
N VAL A 93 -3.52 3.37 4.27
CA VAL A 93 -2.22 3.15 3.58
C VAL A 93 -1.47 1.92 4.08
N THR A 94 -1.75 1.49 5.31
CA THR A 94 -0.98 0.43 5.98
C THR A 94 -1.70 -0.90 5.86
N PRO A 95 -1.07 -1.93 5.25
CA PRO A 95 -1.58 -3.29 5.29
C PRO A 95 -1.77 -3.73 6.74
N THR A 96 -2.99 -4.14 7.07
CA THR A 96 -3.37 -4.56 8.42
C THR A 96 -3.97 -5.95 8.36
N GLN A 97 -3.93 -6.69 9.47
CA GLN A 97 -4.53 -8.01 9.55
C GLN A 97 -6.06 -7.88 9.55
N LEU A 98 -6.70 -8.41 8.50
CA LEU A 98 -8.15 -8.37 8.35
C LEU A 98 -8.78 -9.72 8.75
N PRO A 99 -10.02 -9.71 9.26
CA PRO A 99 -10.89 -8.53 9.40
C PRO A 99 -10.61 -7.68 10.65
N GLU A 100 -10.82 -6.37 10.53
CA GLU A 100 -10.63 -5.38 11.60
C GLU A 100 -11.95 -4.67 11.94
N SER A 101 -12.22 -4.50 13.24
CA SER A 101 -13.38 -3.72 13.70
C SER A 101 -13.16 -2.23 13.47
N VAL A 102 -14.12 -1.59 12.82
CA VAL A 102 -14.16 -0.15 12.60
C VAL A 102 -15.33 0.46 13.39
N PRO A 103 -15.44 1.79 13.53
CA PRO A 103 -16.44 2.43 14.41
C PRO A 103 -17.89 1.99 14.18
N PHE A 104 -18.24 1.64 12.95
CA PHE A 104 -19.45 0.89 12.63
C PHE A 104 -19.15 -0.06 11.46
N GLY A 105 -19.54 -1.33 11.61
CA GLY A 105 -19.24 -2.38 10.64
C GLY A 105 -17.85 -3.01 10.82
N GLN A 106 -17.37 -3.66 9.77
CA GLN A 106 -16.07 -4.35 9.77
C GLN A 106 -15.32 -4.09 8.47
N TRP A 107 -14.03 -3.78 8.56
CA TRP A 107 -13.14 -3.80 7.41
C TRP A 107 -12.69 -5.24 7.18
N PHE A 108 -13.15 -5.88 6.10
CA PHE A 108 -12.92 -7.32 5.90
C PHE A 108 -12.06 -7.66 4.68
N TYR A 109 -11.85 -6.71 3.77
CA TYR A 109 -10.99 -6.90 2.60
C TYR A 109 -10.23 -5.63 2.24
N ALA A 110 -8.97 -5.80 1.82
CA ALA A 110 -8.19 -4.75 1.21
C ALA A 110 -7.16 -5.28 0.23
N ASP A 111 -6.91 -4.51 -0.83
CA ASP A 111 -5.69 -4.58 -1.62
C ASP A 111 -5.02 -3.21 -1.55
N LEU A 112 -3.92 -3.13 -0.79
CA LEU A 112 -3.12 -1.91 -0.61
C LEU A 112 -1.74 -2.04 -1.27
N THR A 113 -1.60 -2.93 -2.27
CA THR A 113 -0.33 -3.17 -2.96
C THR A 113 0.12 -1.93 -3.72
N TYR A 114 -0.78 -1.37 -4.52
CA TYR A 114 -0.62 -0.08 -5.19
C TYR A 114 -1.79 0.81 -4.80
N LEU A 115 -1.48 1.94 -4.17
CA LEU A 115 -2.49 2.89 -3.73
C LEU A 115 -3.13 3.61 -4.93
N PRO A 116 -4.43 3.98 -4.85
CA PRO A 116 -5.28 3.97 -3.64
C PRO A 116 -5.82 2.59 -3.24
N GLY A 117 -5.67 1.60 -4.12
CA GLY A 117 -6.11 0.23 -3.85
C GLY A 117 -7.62 0.09 -3.70
N VAL A 118 -8.02 -1.02 -3.10
CA VAL A 118 -9.42 -1.35 -2.78
C VAL A 118 -9.55 -1.58 -1.29
N VAL A 119 -10.63 -1.08 -0.71
CA VAL A 119 -11.03 -1.28 0.69
C VAL A 119 -12.49 -1.67 0.69
N THR A 120 -12.89 -2.65 1.50
CA THR A 120 -14.28 -3.11 1.57
C THR A 120 -14.74 -3.28 3.01
N PHE A 121 -15.88 -2.66 3.30
CA PHE A 121 -16.56 -2.71 4.60
C PHE A 121 -17.85 -3.52 4.50
N ASN A 122 -18.25 -4.18 5.60
CA ASN A 122 -19.56 -4.80 5.77
C ASN A 122 -20.39 -4.09 6.85
#